data_AF-A0A2T5IJV5-F1
#
_entry.id   AF-A0A2T5IJV5-F1
#
_cell.length_a   1.000
_cell.length_b   1.000
_cell.length_c   1.000
_cell.angle_alpha   90.00
_cell.angle_beta   90.00
_cell.angle_gamma   90.00
#
_symmetry.space_group_name_H-M   'P 1'
#
loop_
_entity.id
_entity.type
_entity.pdbx_description
1 polymer ?
#
loop_
_entity_poly.entity_id
_entity_poly.type
_entity_poly.pdbx_seq_one_letter_code
_entity_poly.pdbx_strand_id
1 'polypeptide(L)'
;MPKLSQLARYLVYSYENHTAARFGDNELKLQTMLYFAQRECLALVGERLFEESFEAWEEGPVLPGMQFFFEEGYDPFEPLEMKKLTEREQFILDRIVFAYGQYEGWYLADLARHEASWRNSRTAIPAEETEPKLLELAGIREDAKKVRLYDTLFDVYLDELEDFEGEVLEP
;
A
#
# COMPACT_ATOMS: atom_id res chain seq x y z
N MET A 1 -7.12 11.37 -8.36
CA MET A 1 -5.83 11.54 -9.07
C MET A 1 -4.83 12.41 -8.32
N PRO A 2 -5.01 13.74 -8.13
CA PRO A 2 -3.93 14.58 -7.57
C PRO A 2 -3.50 14.15 -6.15
N LYS A 3 -4.44 13.65 -5.36
CA LYS A 3 -4.16 13.12 -4.02
C LYS A 3 -3.34 11.82 -4.06
N LEU A 4 -3.71 10.85 -4.90
CA LEU A 4 -2.97 9.60 -5.06
C LEU A 4 -1.52 9.85 -5.50
N SER A 5 -1.32 10.70 -6.50
CA SER A 5 0.04 11.07 -6.94
C SER A 5 0.83 11.74 -5.82
N GLN A 6 0.18 12.52 -4.96
CA GLN A 6 0.83 13.11 -3.79
C GLN A 6 1.24 12.07 -2.74
N LEU A 7 0.39 11.09 -2.45
CA LEU A 7 0.70 9.99 -1.53
C LEU A 7 1.85 9.13 -2.07
N ALA A 8 1.85 8.83 -3.37
CA ALA A 8 2.93 8.10 -4.03
C ALA A 8 4.27 8.82 -3.95
N ARG A 9 4.28 10.14 -4.24
CA ARG A 9 5.47 10.98 -4.07
C ARG A 9 5.99 10.97 -2.63
N TYR A 10 5.09 11.07 -1.64
CA TYR A 10 5.48 10.98 -0.22
C TYR A 10 6.04 9.62 0.14
N LEU A 11 5.47 8.52 -0.37
CA LEU A 11 5.99 7.16 -0.11
C LEU A 11 7.43 7.03 -0.61
N VAL A 12 7.73 7.53 -1.81
CA VAL A 12 9.09 7.57 -2.35
C VAL A 12 10.00 8.41 -1.46
N TYR A 13 9.59 9.63 -1.09
CA TYR A 13 10.35 10.50 -0.20
C TYR A 13 10.63 9.88 1.17
N SER A 14 9.60 9.29 1.79
CA SER A 14 9.71 8.60 3.07
C SER A 14 10.68 7.43 2.97
N TYR A 15 10.59 6.63 1.90
CA TYR A 15 11.54 5.56 1.64
C TYR A 15 12.98 6.06 1.58
N GLU A 16 13.26 7.09 0.77
CA GLU A 16 14.62 7.58 0.58
C GLU A 16 15.21 8.17 1.86
N ASN A 17 14.38 8.84 2.68
CA ASN A 17 14.82 9.38 3.97
C ASN A 17 15.07 8.31 5.02
N HIS A 18 14.23 7.29 5.11
CA HIS A 18 14.35 6.26 6.16
C HIS A 18 15.39 5.20 5.83
N THR A 19 15.61 4.91 4.54
CA THR A 19 16.56 3.87 4.10
C THR A 19 17.92 4.44 3.69
N ALA A 20 18.03 5.75 3.48
CA ALA A 20 19.18 6.40 2.85
C ALA A 20 19.57 5.82 1.47
N ALA A 21 18.65 5.09 0.84
CA ALA A 21 18.81 4.49 -0.49
C ALA A 21 17.88 5.16 -1.48
N ARG A 22 18.31 5.26 -2.74
CA ARG A 22 17.44 5.75 -3.82
C ARG A 22 16.32 4.74 -4.07
N PHE A 23 15.10 5.22 -4.26
CA PHE A 23 13.98 4.36 -4.63
C PHE A 23 14.16 3.82 -6.06
N GLY A 24 14.69 4.67 -6.95
CA GLY A 24 14.81 4.40 -8.39
C GLY A 24 13.46 4.48 -9.11
N ASP A 25 13.42 4.06 -10.36
CA ASP A 25 12.21 4.11 -11.19
C ASP A 25 11.48 2.75 -11.16
N ASN A 26 11.19 2.26 -9.95
CA ASN A 26 10.63 0.92 -9.74
C ASN A 26 9.11 0.96 -9.58
N GLU A 27 8.40 0.95 -10.71
CA GLU A 27 6.93 0.97 -10.75
C GLU A 27 6.32 -0.18 -9.96
N LEU A 28 6.81 -1.41 -10.14
CA LEU A 28 6.26 -2.59 -9.47
C LEU A 28 6.34 -2.45 -7.94
N LYS A 29 7.48 -1.95 -7.42
CA LYS A 29 7.65 -1.68 -5.99
C LYS A 29 6.67 -0.62 -5.50
N LEU A 30 6.57 0.51 -6.21
CA LEU A 30 5.65 1.59 -5.83
C LEU A 30 4.20 1.11 -5.80
N GLN A 31 3.76 0.47 -6.88
CA GLN A 31 2.40 -0.08 -7.04
C GLN A 31 2.06 -1.06 -5.92
N THR A 32 2.98 -1.98 -5.62
CA THR A 32 2.74 -2.97 -4.58
C THR A 32 2.77 -2.38 -3.17
N MET A 33 3.65 -1.41 -2.91
CA MET A 33 3.66 -0.71 -1.62
C MET A 33 2.39 0.14 -1.43
N LEU A 34 1.86 0.77 -2.47
CA LEU A 34 0.56 1.47 -2.41
C LEU A 34 -0.61 0.49 -2.17
N TYR A 35 -0.56 -0.71 -2.74
CA TYR A 35 -1.52 -1.76 -2.45
C TYR A 35 -1.49 -2.13 -0.95
N PHE A 36 -0.31 -2.35 -0.39
CA PHE A 36 -0.18 -2.61 1.04
C PHE A 36 -0.60 -1.41 1.88
N ALA A 37 -0.34 -0.17 1.46
CA ALA A 37 -0.80 1.03 2.16
C ALA A 37 -2.34 1.12 2.22
N GLN A 38 -3.03 0.80 1.13
CA GLN A 38 -4.49 0.73 1.11
C GLN A 38 -5.01 -0.36 2.05
N ARG A 39 -4.40 -1.55 2.01
CA ARG A 39 -4.75 -2.67 2.92
C ARG A 39 -4.52 -2.31 4.39
N GLU A 40 -3.39 -1.66 4.69
CA GLU A 40 -3.02 -1.25 6.04
C GLU A 40 -3.97 -0.16 6.57
N CYS A 41 -4.32 0.83 5.75
CA CYS A 41 -5.29 1.86 6.12
C CYS A 41 -6.66 1.26 6.46
N LEU A 42 -7.11 0.28 5.65
CA LEU A 42 -8.34 -0.45 5.91
C LEU A 42 -8.29 -1.26 7.22
N ALA A 43 -7.12 -1.79 7.58
CA ALA A 43 -6.94 -2.53 8.83
C ALA A 43 -7.00 -1.62 10.06
N LEU A 44 -6.39 -0.44 9.99
CA LEU A 44 -6.22 0.44 11.15
C LEU A 44 -7.38 1.41 11.37
N VAL A 45 -7.97 1.87 10.26
CA VAL A 45 -8.95 2.97 10.26
C VAL A 45 -10.31 2.49 9.74
N GLY A 46 -10.36 1.33 9.07
CA GLY A 46 -11.59 0.87 8.42
C GLY A 46 -11.96 1.65 7.14
N GLU A 47 -11.19 2.69 6.80
CA GLU A 47 -11.39 3.57 5.65
C GLU A 47 -10.31 3.37 4.58
N ARG A 48 -10.61 3.83 3.36
CA ARG A 48 -9.66 3.81 2.24
C ARG A 48 -8.61 4.89 2.43
N LEU A 49 -7.36 4.63 2.03
CA LEU A 49 -6.33 5.68 1.92
C LEU A 49 -6.55 6.56 0.69
N PHE A 50 -7.03 5.96 -0.40
CA PHE A 50 -7.43 6.64 -1.64
C PHE A 50 -8.54 5.87 -2.36
N GLU A 51 -9.21 6.52 -3.31
CA GLU A 51 -10.43 5.99 -3.97
C GLU A 51 -10.17 5.13 -5.19
N GLU A 52 -9.01 5.29 -5.83
CA GLU A 52 -8.62 4.53 -7.00
C GLU A 52 -8.57 3.02 -6.72
N SER A 53 -8.99 2.24 -7.71
CA SER A 53 -9.05 0.78 -7.61
C SER A 53 -7.85 0.13 -8.28
N PHE A 54 -7.37 -0.96 -7.69
CA PHE A 54 -6.31 -1.77 -8.27
C PHE A 54 -6.89 -2.75 -9.29
N GLU A 55 -6.05 -3.15 -10.24
CA GLU A 55 -6.27 -4.24 -11.17
C GLU A 55 -5.31 -5.40 -10.86
N ALA A 56 -5.77 -6.62 -11.10
CA ALA A 56 -5.03 -7.85 -10.85
C ALA A 56 -4.23 -8.30 -12.08
N TRP A 57 -3.07 -7.68 -12.28
CA TRP A 57 -2.15 -8.06 -13.35
C TRP A 57 -1.35 -9.31 -12.97
N GLU A 58 -0.68 -9.94 -13.94
CA GLU A 58 0.14 -11.14 -13.71
C GLU A 58 1.31 -10.86 -12.77
N GLU A 59 1.90 -9.69 -12.90
CA GLU A 59 3.05 -9.24 -12.14
C GLU A 59 2.66 -8.86 -10.71
N GLY A 60 1.43 -8.38 -10.49
CA GLY A 60 0.95 -7.92 -9.19
C GLY A 60 -0.24 -6.97 -9.27
N PRO A 61 -0.61 -6.32 -8.16
CA PRO A 61 -1.64 -5.29 -8.16
C PRO A 61 -1.12 -4.01 -8.86
N VAL A 62 -1.93 -3.43 -9.75
CA VAL A 62 -1.58 -2.19 -10.47
C VAL A 62 -2.70 -1.17 -10.32
N LEU A 63 -2.35 0.08 -10.01
CA LEU A 63 -3.18 1.27 -10.18
C LEU A 63 -2.98 1.78 -11.60
N PRO A 64 -3.97 1.66 -12.50
CA PRO A 64 -3.79 2.00 -13.91
C PRO A 64 -3.34 3.46 -14.12
N GLY A 65 -3.92 4.38 -13.35
CA GLY A 65 -3.56 5.81 -13.39
C GLY A 65 -2.17 6.15 -12.83
N MET A 66 -1.39 5.15 -12.42
CA MET A 66 -0.05 5.31 -11.86
C MET A 66 0.97 4.36 -12.53
N GLN A 67 0.59 3.65 -13.61
CA GLN A 67 1.45 2.64 -14.25
C GLN A 67 2.78 3.22 -14.75
N PHE A 68 2.76 4.47 -15.19
CA PHE A 68 3.89 5.20 -15.76
C PHE A 68 4.32 6.37 -14.87
N PHE A 69 4.16 6.24 -13.55
CA PHE A 69 4.37 7.33 -12.61
C PHE A 69 5.76 7.98 -12.71
N PHE A 70 6.82 7.18 -12.87
CA PHE A 70 8.19 7.67 -13.04
C PHE A 70 8.47 8.20 -14.44
N GLU A 71 7.76 7.71 -15.46
CA GLU A 71 7.95 8.08 -16.86
C GLU A 71 7.16 9.36 -17.25
N GLU A 72 5.99 9.58 -16.65
CA GLU A 72 5.09 10.72 -16.94
C GLU A 72 5.42 11.98 -16.13
N GLY A 73 6.71 12.30 -16.03
CA GLY A 73 7.17 13.57 -15.43
C GLY A 73 7.10 13.58 -13.91
N TYR A 74 7.60 12.52 -13.27
CA TYR A 74 7.76 12.45 -11.82
C TYR A 74 8.44 13.71 -11.25
N ASP A 75 7.75 14.30 -10.27
CA ASP A 75 8.22 15.45 -9.51
C ASP A 75 8.46 14.99 -8.06
N PRO A 76 9.69 15.03 -7.52
CA PRO A 76 9.97 14.59 -6.16
C PRO A 76 9.14 15.35 -5.11
N PHE A 77 8.78 14.65 -4.02
CA PHE A 77 8.06 15.30 -2.91
C PHE A 77 8.97 16.26 -2.16
N GLU A 78 8.50 17.49 -1.95
CA GLU A 78 9.21 18.50 -1.17
C GLU A 78 8.72 18.51 0.30
N PRO A 79 9.59 18.67 1.32
CA PRO A 79 9.17 18.67 2.73
C PRO A 79 8.07 19.68 3.07
N LEU A 80 7.99 20.81 2.35
CA LEU A 80 6.94 21.81 2.53
C LEU A 80 5.53 21.26 2.19
N GLU A 81 5.46 20.23 1.34
CA GLU A 81 4.22 19.55 0.97
C GLU A 81 3.67 18.64 2.06
N MET A 82 4.44 18.32 3.12
CA MET A 82 3.94 17.50 4.25
C MET A 82 2.66 18.07 4.85
N LYS A 83 2.50 19.40 4.88
CA LYS A 83 1.30 20.09 5.37
C LYS A 83 0.03 19.82 4.55
N LYS A 84 0.16 19.25 3.36
CA LYS A 84 -0.95 18.87 2.48
C LYS A 84 -1.38 17.41 2.70
N LEU A 85 -0.65 16.66 3.52
CA LEU A 85 -1.01 15.31 3.96
C LEU A 85 -1.49 15.35 5.40
N THR A 86 -2.45 14.47 5.72
CA THR A 86 -2.88 14.27 7.10
C THR A 86 -1.82 13.48 7.86
N GLU A 87 -1.83 13.56 9.19
CA GLU A 87 -0.93 12.75 10.04
C GLU A 87 -1.19 11.25 9.82
N ARG A 88 -2.45 10.88 9.63
CA ARG A 88 -2.88 9.52 9.27
C ARG A 88 -2.24 9.02 7.97
N GLU A 89 -2.28 9.82 6.91
CA GLU A 89 -1.68 9.46 5.62
C GLU A 89 -0.18 9.25 5.73
N GLN A 90 0.52 10.16 6.42
CA GLN A 90 1.95 10.07 6.66
C GLN A 90 2.28 8.80 7.45
N PHE A 91 1.57 8.57 8.56
CA PHE A 91 1.75 7.41 9.43
C PHE A 91 1.57 6.07 8.70
N ILE A 92 0.52 5.93 7.88
CA ILE A 92 0.30 4.70 7.10
C ILE A 92 1.45 4.47 6.12
N LEU A 93 1.84 5.48 5.35
CA LEU A 93 2.88 5.35 4.33
C LEU A 93 4.25 5.07 4.95
N ASP A 94 4.59 5.73 6.07
CA ASP A 94 5.83 5.48 6.80
C ASP A 94 5.88 4.05 7.35
N ARG A 95 4.77 3.53 7.90
CA ARG A 95 4.70 2.13 8.34
C ARG A 95 4.93 1.15 7.20
N ILE A 96 4.38 1.42 6.01
CA ILE A 96 4.67 0.60 4.83
C ILE A 96 6.14 0.65 4.45
N VAL A 97 6.77 1.82 4.51
CA VAL A 97 8.21 1.95 4.27
C VAL A 97 9.02 1.14 5.29
N PHE A 98 8.71 1.23 6.58
CA PHE A 98 9.40 0.46 7.61
C PHE A 98 9.20 -1.06 7.47
N ALA A 99 7.97 -1.50 7.17
CA ALA A 99 7.66 -2.93 7.04
C ALA A 99 8.24 -3.54 5.76
N TYR A 100 8.12 -2.82 4.64
CA TYR A 100 8.32 -3.39 3.31
C TYR A 100 9.47 -2.78 2.50
N GLY A 101 10.04 -1.65 2.92
CA GLY A 101 11.07 -0.92 2.17
C GLY A 101 12.30 -1.76 1.87
N GLN A 102 12.70 -2.65 2.79
CA GLN A 102 13.86 -3.53 2.59
C GLN A 102 13.71 -4.56 1.46
N TYR A 103 12.49 -4.80 0.97
CA TYR A 103 12.23 -5.81 -0.05
C TYR A 103 12.27 -5.24 -1.47
N GLU A 104 12.61 -6.11 -2.41
CA GLU A 104 12.55 -5.83 -3.84
C GLU A 104 11.11 -5.89 -4.37
N GLY A 105 10.83 -5.13 -5.44
CA GLY A 105 9.49 -5.04 -6.03
C GLY A 105 8.90 -6.39 -6.42
N TRP A 106 9.70 -7.30 -7.00
CA TRP A 106 9.25 -8.63 -7.37
C TRP A 106 8.83 -9.48 -6.16
N TYR A 107 9.52 -9.34 -5.04
CA TYR A 107 9.22 -10.09 -3.81
C TYR A 107 7.94 -9.55 -3.16
N LEU A 108 7.80 -8.22 -3.11
CA LEU A 108 6.56 -7.59 -2.65
C LEU A 108 5.37 -8.04 -3.51
N ALA A 109 5.55 -8.06 -4.82
CA ALA A 109 4.48 -8.45 -5.73
C ALA A 109 4.12 -9.93 -5.57
N ASP A 110 5.09 -10.81 -5.31
CA ASP A 110 4.83 -12.19 -4.91
C ASP A 110 3.99 -12.27 -3.62
N LEU A 111 4.32 -11.49 -2.59
CA LEU A 111 3.50 -11.41 -1.37
C LEU A 111 2.05 -10.97 -1.68
N ALA A 112 1.88 -9.93 -2.51
CA ALA A 112 0.56 -9.45 -2.89
C ALA A 112 -0.24 -10.49 -3.70
N ARG A 113 0.41 -11.29 -4.56
CA ARG A 113 -0.24 -12.39 -5.29
C ARG A 113 -0.73 -13.53 -4.39
N HIS A 114 -0.17 -13.66 -3.19
CA HIS A 114 -0.67 -14.61 -2.18
C HIS A 114 -1.89 -14.08 -1.41
N GLU A 115 -2.29 -12.83 -1.59
CA GLU A 115 -3.48 -12.27 -0.95
C GLU A 115 -4.79 -12.80 -1.57
N ALA A 116 -5.85 -12.84 -0.77
CA ALA A 116 -7.13 -13.38 -1.21
C ALA A 116 -7.78 -12.49 -2.27
N SER A 117 -7.68 -11.16 -2.13
CA SER A 117 -8.16 -10.21 -3.12
C SER A 117 -7.61 -10.49 -4.51
N TRP A 118 -6.30 -10.71 -4.64
CA TRP A 118 -5.65 -11.00 -5.92
C TRP A 118 -5.95 -12.41 -6.44
N ARG A 119 -5.94 -13.44 -5.58
CA ARG A 119 -6.23 -14.81 -6.02
C ARG A 119 -7.66 -14.96 -6.52
N ASN A 120 -8.62 -14.36 -5.80
CA ASN A 120 -10.04 -14.47 -6.14
C ASN A 120 -10.34 -13.77 -7.48
N SER A 121 -9.74 -12.61 -7.74
CA SER A 121 -9.93 -11.91 -9.00
C SER A 121 -9.39 -12.71 -10.19
N ARG A 122 -8.32 -13.50 -10.02
CA ARG A 122 -7.76 -14.36 -11.08
C ARG A 122 -8.50 -15.67 -11.31
N THR A 123 -9.08 -16.28 -10.26
CA THR A 123 -9.93 -17.47 -10.45
C THR A 123 -11.20 -17.20 -11.26
N ALA A 124 -11.62 -15.93 -11.34
CA ALA A 124 -12.76 -15.49 -12.11
C ALA A 124 -12.44 -15.22 -13.59
N ILE A 125 -11.18 -15.38 -14.04
CA ILE A 125 -10.75 -15.08 -15.43
C ILE A 125 -10.80 -16.38 -16.25
N PRO A 126 -11.68 -16.51 -17.27
CA PRO A 126 -11.57 -17.56 -18.27
C PRO A 126 -10.21 -17.44 -18.98
N ALA A 127 -9.59 -18.55 -19.37
CA ALA A 127 -8.25 -18.59 -20.00
C ALA A 127 -8.10 -17.74 -21.29
N GLU A 128 -9.18 -17.16 -21.80
CA GLU A 128 -9.27 -16.35 -23.03
C GLU A 128 -9.44 -14.85 -22.77
N GLU A 129 -9.66 -14.41 -21.52
CA GLU A 129 -9.72 -12.98 -21.15
C GLU A 129 -8.31 -12.46 -20.83
N THR A 130 -7.79 -11.58 -21.69
CA THR A 130 -6.47 -10.93 -21.53
C THR A 130 -6.53 -9.71 -20.61
N GLU A 131 -7.73 -9.19 -20.31
CA GLU A 131 -7.89 -7.97 -19.53
C GLU A 131 -7.83 -8.25 -18.01
N PRO A 132 -7.06 -7.46 -17.26
CA PRO A 132 -6.95 -7.63 -15.82
C PRO A 132 -8.29 -7.24 -15.14
N LYS A 133 -8.72 -8.02 -14.14
CA LYS A 133 -9.91 -7.70 -13.36
C LYS A 133 -9.59 -6.76 -12.21
N LEU A 134 -10.54 -5.87 -11.90
CA LEU A 134 -10.45 -5.01 -10.73
C LEU A 134 -10.37 -5.85 -9.45
N LEU A 135 -9.52 -5.44 -8.52
CA LEU A 135 -9.50 -5.95 -7.15
C LEU A 135 -10.66 -5.33 -6.38
N GLU A 136 -11.61 -6.18 -5.98
CA GLU A 136 -12.72 -5.73 -5.16
C GLU A 136 -12.23 -5.25 -3.79
N LEU A 137 -12.74 -4.09 -3.35
CA LEU A 137 -12.41 -3.55 -2.03
C LEU A 137 -12.73 -4.55 -0.90
N ALA A 138 -13.82 -5.32 -1.04
CA ALA A 138 -14.19 -6.35 -0.07
C ALA A 138 -13.08 -7.40 0.11
N GLY A 139 -12.40 -7.77 -0.98
CA GLY A 139 -11.24 -8.66 -0.93
C GLY A 139 -10.09 -8.03 -0.15
N ILE A 140 -9.76 -6.75 -0.44
CA ILE A 140 -8.66 -6.05 0.26
C ILE A 140 -8.99 -5.89 1.75
N ARG A 141 -10.27 -5.64 2.10
CA ARG A 141 -10.75 -5.61 3.49
C ARG A 141 -10.61 -6.96 4.18
N GLU A 142 -10.79 -8.07 3.47
CA GLU A 142 -10.56 -9.40 4.04
C GLU A 142 -9.06 -9.62 4.30
N ASP A 143 -8.20 -9.22 3.38
CA ASP A 143 -6.75 -9.30 3.56
C ASP A 143 -6.27 -8.40 4.72
N ALA A 144 -6.91 -7.24 4.91
CA ALA A 144 -6.63 -6.31 6.00
C ALA A 144 -6.83 -6.94 7.39
N LYS A 145 -7.72 -7.93 7.56
CA LYS A 145 -7.92 -8.61 8.85
C LYS A 145 -6.69 -9.39 9.34
N LYS A 146 -5.76 -9.72 8.44
CA LYS A 146 -4.51 -10.42 8.77
C LYS A 146 -3.42 -9.48 9.28
N VAL A 147 -3.61 -8.17 9.11
CA VAL A 147 -2.65 -7.17 9.56
C VAL A 147 -2.67 -7.15 11.08
N ARG A 148 -1.57 -7.61 11.69
CA ARG A 148 -1.35 -7.53 13.13
C ARG A 148 -0.55 -6.29 13.43
N LEU A 149 -1.03 -5.49 14.37
CA LEU A 149 -0.34 -4.30 14.84
C LEU A 149 0.76 -4.69 15.81
N TYR A 150 1.97 -4.24 15.54
CA TYR A 150 3.12 -4.44 16.42
C TYR A 150 3.49 -3.12 17.08
N ASP A 151 3.54 -3.12 18.41
CA ASP A 151 4.06 -2.02 19.19
C ASP A 151 5.56 -2.24 19.43
N THR A 152 6.39 -1.37 18.85
CA THR A 152 7.85 -1.45 18.97
C THR A 152 8.38 -0.92 20.31
N LEU A 153 7.60 -0.12 21.04
CA LEU A 153 7.98 0.36 22.37
C LEU A 153 7.84 -0.73 23.41
N PHE A 154 6.78 -1.54 23.30
CA PHE A 154 6.48 -2.61 24.24
C PHE A 154 6.95 -4.00 23.78
N ASP A 155 7.32 -4.16 22.49
CA ASP A 155 7.77 -5.43 21.88
C ASP A 155 6.66 -6.50 21.87
N VAL A 156 5.43 -6.09 21.54
CA VAL A 156 4.22 -6.93 21.61
C VAL A 156 3.27 -6.61 20.45
N TYR A 157 2.51 -7.61 19.99
CA TYR A 157 1.38 -7.33 19.11
C TYR A 157 0.19 -6.79 19.89
N LEU A 158 -0.48 -5.74 19.41
CA LEU A 158 -1.59 -5.12 20.14
C LEU A 158 -2.74 -6.10 20.41
N ASP A 159 -2.95 -7.10 19.55
CA ASP A 159 -3.94 -8.16 19.77
C ASP A 159 -3.56 -9.17 20.87
N GLU A 160 -2.35 -9.09 21.40
CA GLU A 160 -1.86 -9.86 22.55
C GLU A 160 -2.01 -9.09 23.88
N LEU A 161 -2.39 -7.80 23.84
CA LEU A 161 -2.68 -7.02 25.04
C LEU A 161 -4.07 -7.38 25.57
N GLU A 162 -4.16 -7.66 26.89
CA GLU A 162 -5.41 -8.07 27.54
C GLU A 162 -6.55 -7.04 27.42
N ASP A 163 -6.23 -5.76 27.18
CA ASP A 163 -7.17 -4.63 27.16
C ASP A 163 -7.40 -4.00 25.75
N PHE A 164 -6.99 -4.65 24.66
CA PHE A 164 -7.12 -4.05 23.32
C PHE A 164 -8.53 -4.21 22.70
N GLU A 165 -9.29 -3.11 22.64
CA GLU A 165 -10.66 -3.09 22.07
C GLU A 165 -10.72 -2.87 20.55
N GLY A 166 -9.59 -2.74 19.84
CA GLY A 166 -9.55 -2.80 18.37
C GLY A 166 -9.48 -1.46 17.61
N GLU A 167 -9.67 -0.31 18.26
CA GLU A 167 -9.52 1.02 17.62
C GLU A 167 -8.17 1.66 17.99
N VAL A 168 -7.35 1.97 16.98
CA VAL A 168 -5.99 2.51 17.18
C VAL A 168 -5.87 3.97 16.75
N LEU A 169 -6.79 4.44 15.91
CA LEU A 169 -6.83 5.82 15.43
C LEU A 169 -8.28 6.32 15.45
N GLU A 170 -8.60 7.23 16.37
CA GLU A 170 -9.87 7.98 16.32
C GLU A 170 -9.89 8.95 15.12
N PRO A 171 -11.05 9.17 14.47
CA PRO A 171 -11.19 9.94 13.23
C PRO A 171 -10.63 11.37 13.25
#